data_AF-A0A0F9MK26-F1
#
_entry.id   AF-A0A0F9MK26-F1
#
_cell.length_a   1.000
_cell.length_b   1.000
_cell.length_c   1.000
_cell.angle_alpha   90.00
_cell.angle_beta   90.00
_cell.angle_gamma   90.00
#
_symmetry.space_group_name_H-M   'P 1'
#
loop_
_entity.id
_entity.type
_entity.pdbx_description
1 polymer ?
#
loop_
_entity_poly.entity_id
_entity_poly.type
_entity_poly.pdbx_seq_one_letter_code
_entity_poly.pdbx_strand_id
1 'polypeptide(L)' 'RLKKWYRKDQRIMMNRSVISNSTPLIAFIKKNELPLLKSLFNKLLIPKAVYDEILNLPQKFIGKLKSPN' A
#
# COMPACT_ATOMS: atom_id res chain seq x y z
N ARG A 1 -13.61 17.92 -18.87
CA ARG A 1 -14.16 18.24 -17.53
C ARG A 1 -13.45 17.49 -16.37
N LEU A 2 -12.83 16.33 -16.59
CA LEU A 2 -12.04 15.57 -15.58
C LEU A 2 -10.63 16.13 -15.28
N LYS A 3 -9.95 16.73 -16.27
CA LYS A 3 -8.55 17.19 -16.12
C LYS A 3 -8.36 18.35 -15.11
N LYS A 4 -9.43 19.06 -14.74
CA LYS A 4 -9.38 20.23 -13.85
C LYS A 4 -9.33 19.84 -12.36
N TRP A 5 -9.88 18.68 -11.99
CA TRP A 5 -9.80 18.14 -10.62
C TRP A 5 -8.41 17.57 -10.33
N TYR A 6 -7.87 16.75 -11.25
CA TYR A 6 -6.62 16.02 -11.03
C TYR A 6 -5.40 16.91 -10.73
N ARG A 7 -5.34 18.13 -11.28
CA ARG A 7 -4.22 19.06 -11.03
C ARG A 7 -4.30 19.83 -9.71
N LYS A 8 -5.49 20.01 -9.13
CA LYS A 8 -5.67 20.88 -7.96
C LYS A 8 -5.36 20.14 -6.65
N ASP A 9 -5.54 18.81 -6.64
CA ASP A 9 -5.45 17.97 -5.44
C ASP A 9 -4.08 17.33 -5.18
N GLN A 10 -3.15 17.28 -6.14
CA GLN A 10 -1.89 16.56 -5.94
C GLN A 10 -1.02 17.12 -4.81
N ARG A 11 -1.05 18.43 -4.58
CA ARG A 11 -0.35 19.06 -3.43
C ARG A 11 -0.99 18.75 -2.08
N ILE A 12 -2.28 18.41 -2.06
CA ILE A 12 -3.03 18.07 -0.84
C ILE A 12 -2.87 16.57 -0.51
N MET A 13 -2.71 15.71 -1.53
CA MET A 13 -2.56 14.26 -1.34
C MET A 13 -1.25 13.88 -0.64
N MET A 14 -0.16 14.61 -0.88
CA MET A 14 1.14 14.31 -0.27
C MET A 14 1.09 14.34 1.26
N ASN A 15 0.30 15.21 1.89
CA ASN A 15 0.28 15.32 3.36
C ASN A 15 -0.85 14.54 4.06
N ARG A 16 -1.46 13.55 3.40
CA ARG A 16 -2.55 12.76 3.99
C ARG A 16 -2.02 11.52 4.70
N SER A 17 -2.49 11.32 5.93
CA SER A 17 -2.39 10.02 6.59
C SER A 17 -3.50 9.11 6.06
N VAL A 18 -3.19 7.89 5.69
CA VAL A 18 -4.17 6.91 5.21
C VAL A 18 -4.17 5.70 6.12
N ILE A 19 -5.38 5.24 6.48
CA ILE A 19 -5.60 3.96 7.15
C ILE A 19 -5.94 2.94 6.07
N SER A 20 -5.23 1.82 6.04
CA SER A 20 -5.47 0.76 5.05
C SER A 20 -5.94 -0.52 5.73
N ASN A 21 -6.90 -1.20 5.11
CA ASN A 21 -7.24 -2.59 5.41
C ASN A 21 -6.23 -3.57 4.78
N SER A 22 -6.38 -4.85 5.06
CA SER A 22 -5.48 -5.92 4.64
C SER A 22 -5.51 -6.19 3.13
N THR A 23 -6.68 -6.23 2.51
CA THR A 23 -6.85 -6.57 1.08
C THR A 23 -5.95 -5.76 0.12
N PRO A 24 -5.91 -4.40 0.14
CA PRO A 24 -5.01 -3.63 -0.71
C PRO A 24 -3.54 -3.82 -0.35
N LEU A 25 -3.20 -3.94 0.94
CA LEU A 25 -1.82 -4.19 1.38
C LEU A 25 -1.30 -5.53 0.82
N ILE A 26 -2.13 -6.58 0.90
CA ILE A 26 -1.85 -7.89 0.31
C ILE A 26 -1.66 -7.78 -1.20
N ALA A 27 -2.47 -6.98 -1.89
CA ALA A 27 -2.34 -6.76 -3.33
C ALA A 27 -0.99 -6.10 -3.70
N PHE A 28 -0.59 -5.06 -2.97
CA PHE A 28 0.71 -4.41 -3.16
C PHE A 28 1.89 -5.35 -2.85
N ILE A 29 1.80 -6.14 -1.77
CA ILE A 29 2.82 -7.13 -1.41
C ILE A 29 2.99 -8.16 -2.54
N LYS A 30 1.88 -8.73 -3.04
CA LYS A 30 1.89 -9.72 -4.13
C LYS A 30 2.50 -9.21 -5.42
N LYS A 31 2.37 -7.91 -5.68
CA LYS A 31 2.95 -7.23 -6.86
C LYS A 31 4.37 -6.71 -6.63
N ASN A 32 4.91 -6.84 -5.42
CA ASN A 32 6.17 -6.22 -5.00
C ASN A 32 6.17 -4.68 -5.16
N GLU A 33 5.02 -4.06 -4.95
CA GLU A 33 4.77 -2.62 -5.15
C GLU A 33 4.58 -1.87 -3.81
N LEU A 34 4.99 -2.45 -2.68
CA LEU A 34 5.00 -1.71 -1.40
C LEU A 34 5.75 -0.36 -1.46
N PRO A 35 6.84 -0.19 -2.24
CA PRO A 35 7.47 1.12 -2.41
C PRO A 35 6.54 2.18 -3.02
N LEU A 36 5.62 1.78 -3.93
CA LEU A 36 4.62 2.68 -4.51
C LEU A 36 3.66 3.20 -3.44
N LEU A 37 3.31 2.37 -2.46
CA LEU A 37 2.47 2.80 -1.35
C LEU A 37 3.13 3.91 -0.51
N LYS A 38 4.46 3.85 -0.33
CA LYS A 38 5.24 4.88 0.35
C LYS A 38 5.36 6.16 -0.47
N SER A 39 5.39 6.08 -1.80
CA SER A 39 5.46 7.27 -2.66
C SER A 39 4.11 7.98 -2.82
N LEU A 40 3.00 7.25 -2.66
CA LEU A 40 1.65 7.80 -2.73
C LEU A 40 1.19 8.49 -1.44
N PHE A 41 1.69 8.05 -0.27
CA PHE A 41 1.22 8.53 1.02
C PHE A 41 2.40 8.84 1.96
N ASN A 42 2.40 10.03 2.58
CA ASN A 42 3.42 10.38 3.58
C ASN A 42 3.34 9.52 4.84
N LYS A 43 2.12 9.13 5.26
CA LYS A 43 1.92 8.34 6.48
C LYS A 43 0.86 7.26 6.24
N LEU A 44 1.26 6.01 6.39
CA LEU A 44 0.37 4.86 6.35
C LEU A 44 0.18 4.35 7.78
N LEU A 45 -1.06 4.37 8.25
CA LEU A 45 -1.47 3.81 9.53
C LEU A 45 -2.03 2.40 9.28
N ILE A 46 -1.41 1.40 9.89
CA ILE A 46 -1.85 0.01 9.81
C ILE A 46 -2.42 -0.38 11.18
N PRO A 47 -3.73 -0.65 11.29
CA PRO A 47 -4.31 -1.15 12.52
C PRO A 47 -3.67 -2.48 12.94
N LYS A 48 -3.55 -2.73 14.25
CA LYS A 48 -2.93 -3.97 14.77
C LYS A 48 -3.54 -5.24 14.16
N ALA A 49 -4.88 -5.32 14.10
CA ALA A 49 -5.57 -6.47 13.51
C ALA A 49 -5.21 -6.71 12.04
N VAL A 50 -5.00 -5.65 11.26
CA VAL A 50 -4.59 -5.73 9.85
C VAL A 50 -3.14 -6.21 9.74
N TYR A 51 -2.27 -5.72 10.62
CA TYR A 51 -0.88 -6.18 10.69
C TYR A 51 -0.80 -7.67 11.03
N ASP A 52 -1.56 -8.12 12.02
CA ASP A 52 -1.63 -9.52 12.43
C ASP A 52 -2.17 -10.41 11.29
N GLU A 53 -3.18 -9.96 10.54
CA GLU A 53 -3.69 -10.67 9.37
C GLU A 53 -2.60 -10.85 8.31
N ILE A 54 -1.79 -9.81 8.05
CA ILE A 54 -0.71 -9.85 7.05
C ILE A 54 0.40 -10.80 7.48
N LEU A 55 0.80 -10.79 8.76
CA LEU A 55 1.84 -11.70 9.27
C LEU A 55 1.42 -13.16 9.23
N ASN A 56 0.13 -13.43 9.42
CA ASN A 56 -0.42 -14.78 9.41
C ASN A 56 -0.80 -15.28 7.99
N LEU A 57 -0.44 -14.53 6.93
CA LEU A 57 -0.67 -14.99 5.56
C LEU A 57 0.15 -16.25 5.28
N PRO A 58 -0.44 -17.27 4.66
CA PRO A 58 0.29 -18.49 4.34
C PRO A 58 1.45 -18.20 3.37
N GLN A 59 2.60 -18.87 3.57
CA GLN A 59 3.85 -18.67 2.81
C GLN A 59 3.67 -18.68 1.29
N LYS A 60 2.63 -19.37 0.77
CA LYS A 60 2.26 -19.33 -0.65
C LYS A 60 2.06 -17.91 -1.21
N PHE A 61 1.74 -16.93 -0.37
CA PHE A 61 1.58 -15.53 -0.75
C PHE A 61 2.88 -14.72 -0.67
N ILE A 62 3.90 -15.21 0.05
CA ILE A 62 5.21 -14.56 0.26
C ILE A 62 6.27 -15.14 -0.70
N GLY A 63 6.08 -16.37 -1.20
CA GLY A 63 7.05 -17.13 -2.01
C GLY A 63 7.51 -16.53 -3.34
N LYS A 64 6.95 -15.39 -3.79
CA LYS A 64 7.49 -14.64 -4.95
C LYS A 64 8.55 -13.59 -4.57
N LEU A 65 8.86 -13.41 -3.29
CA LEU A 65 9.84 -12.43 -2.80
C LEU A 65 11.28 -12.97 -2.68
N LYS A 66 11.51 -14.26 -2.99
CA LYS A 66 12.87 -14.86 -3.04
C LYS A 66 13.15 -15.38 -4.45
N SER A 67 13.60 -14.48 -5.33
CA SER A 67 14.62 -14.75 -6.36
C SER A 67 15.02 -13.44 -7.05
N PRO A 68 16.01 -12.70 -6.53
CA PRO A 68 16.99 -12.05 -7.38
C PRO A 68 18.11 -13.05 -7.69
N ASN A 69 18.45 -13.19 -8.97
CA ASN A 69 19.75 -13.69 -9.40
C ASN A 69 20.88 -12.87 -8.76
#